data_AF-A0A059DH33-F1
#
_entry.id   AF-A0A059DH33-F1
#
_cell.length_a   1.000
_cell.length_b   1.000
_cell.length_c   1.000
_cell.angle_alpha   90.00
_cell.angle_beta   90.00
_cell.angle_gamma   90.00
#
_symmetry.space_group_name_H-M   'P 1'
#
loop_
_entity.id
_entity.type
_entity.pdbx_description
1 polymer ?
#
loop_
_entity_poly.entity_id
_entity_poly.type
_entity_poly.pdbx_seq_one_letter_code
_entity_poly.pdbx_strand_id
1 'polypeptide(L)'
;MAKEQENRRPGTPIVIAMKGHPGTGKSTLARALSSALKIPLLDKDDVRDCTLALQQRHQPPDGLLNDLAYDVVFAVAATQLSNGLSVVVDSPLSRRARLDRLVRLASSHGARIAVVECRPGDEAEWRRRLEARRDAGSWHKPATWRDLERLLEAYGGCTEYDLGGVPRLVVDTTRGGDGGAAAAAAAAEEFVAAVRGGRVMKRASASEYLVGRRHEWRLRPSDRDESSTAVIIPGPRDCFIFINQCKCEITVGVCIC
;
A
#
# COMPACT_ATOMS: atom_id res chain seq x y z
N MET A 1 16.98 0.42 -38.28
CA MET A 1 16.63 0.76 -36.89
C MET A 1 15.12 0.79 -36.68
N ALA A 2 14.40 -0.28 -37.07
CA ALA A 2 12.93 -0.30 -37.13
C ALA A 2 12.33 -1.51 -36.40
N LYS A 3 12.81 -1.80 -35.18
CA LYS A 3 12.33 -2.89 -34.33
C LYS A 3 12.46 -2.52 -32.85
N GLU A 4 11.77 -1.46 -32.41
CA GLU A 4 11.61 -1.22 -30.96
C GLU A 4 10.38 -0.38 -30.59
N GLN A 5 9.35 -0.41 -31.44
CA GLN A 5 8.01 0.01 -31.06
C GLN A 5 7.10 -1.20 -31.09
N GLU A 6 7.46 -2.22 -30.31
CA GLU A 6 6.49 -3.24 -29.92
C GLU A 6 5.45 -2.52 -29.07
N ASN A 7 4.31 -2.28 -29.70
CA ASN A 7 3.03 -1.79 -29.21
C ASN A 7 2.74 -2.21 -27.75
N ARG A 8 3.35 -1.53 -26.77
CA ARG A 8 2.96 -1.64 -25.36
C ARG A 8 1.61 -0.96 -25.25
N ARG A 9 0.54 -1.72 -25.47
CA ARG A 9 -0.76 -1.34 -24.92
C ARG A 9 -0.49 -0.94 -23.46
N PRO A 10 -0.81 0.28 -23.03
CA PRO A 10 -0.65 0.64 -21.64
C PRO A 10 -1.40 -0.41 -20.84
N GLY A 11 -0.68 -1.11 -19.95
CA GLY A 11 -1.31 -2.10 -19.08
C GLY A 11 -2.48 -1.44 -18.37
N THR A 12 -3.54 -2.20 -18.09
CA THR A 12 -4.78 -1.68 -17.48
C THR A 12 -4.45 -0.68 -16.36
N PRO A 13 -4.96 0.56 -16.42
CA PRO A 13 -4.70 1.57 -15.40
C PRO A 13 -5.05 1.03 -14.00
N ILE A 14 -4.36 1.52 -12.98
CA ILE A 14 -4.63 1.14 -11.59
C ILE A 14 -4.77 2.37 -10.70
N VAL A 15 -5.75 2.34 -9.80
CA VAL A 15 -5.87 3.25 -8.67
C VAL A 15 -5.22 2.60 -7.46
N ILE A 16 -4.14 3.20 -6.96
CA ILE A 16 -3.48 2.80 -5.72
C ILE A 16 -4.02 3.70 -4.61
N ALA A 17 -4.94 3.18 -3.81
CA ALA A 17 -5.55 3.90 -2.71
C ALA A 17 -4.72 3.70 -1.44
N MET A 18 -4.13 4.78 -0.93
CA MET A 18 -3.45 4.74 0.37
C MET A 18 -4.50 4.71 1.50
N LYS A 19 -4.19 4.01 2.60
CA LYS A 19 -5.03 3.95 3.80
C LYS A 19 -4.19 4.04 5.07
N GLY A 20 -4.72 4.68 6.12
CA GLY A 20 -4.10 4.74 7.45
C GLY A 20 -4.09 6.13 8.08
N HIS A 21 -3.79 6.19 9.38
CA HIS A 21 -3.92 7.40 10.19
C HIS A 21 -2.84 8.47 9.92
N PRO A 22 -3.01 9.71 10.39
CA PRO A 22 -1.94 10.71 10.37
C PRO A 22 -0.67 10.19 11.05
N GLY A 23 0.50 10.50 10.49
CA GLY A 23 1.80 10.07 11.05
C GLY A 23 2.24 8.64 10.73
N THR A 24 1.41 7.80 10.10
CA THR A 24 1.76 6.39 9.81
C THR A 24 2.65 6.19 8.57
N GLY A 25 3.22 7.25 8.00
CA GLY A 25 4.15 7.16 6.87
C GLY A 25 3.52 7.00 5.47
N LYS A 26 2.18 7.04 5.33
CA LYS A 26 1.49 6.95 4.03
C LYS A 26 2.04 7.87 2.96
N SER A 27 2.14 9.17 3.24
CA SER A 27 2.58 10.15 2.23
C SER A 27 4.03 9.93 1.81
N THR A 28 4.86 9.39 2.70
CA THR A 28 6.23 8.97 2.35
C THR A 28 6.19 7.79 1.38
N LEU A 29 5.41 6.75 1.69
CA LEU A 29 5.26 5.57 0.83
C LEU A 29 4.57 5.92 -0.52
N ALA A 30 3.57 6.79 -0.50
CA ALA A 30 2.84 7.24 -1.67
C ALA A 30 3.74 7.98 -2.66
N ARG A 31 4.64 8.85 -2.16
CA ARG A 31 5.66 9.52 -2.97
C ARG A 31 6.68 8.55 -3.54
N ALA A 32 7.14 7.58 -2.75
CA ALA A 32 8.05 6.54 -3.23
C ALA A 32 7.41 5.73 -4.36
N LEU A 33 6.16 5.27 -4.18
CA LEU A 33 5.40 4.55 -5.20
C LEU A 33 5.17 5.38 -6.47
N SER A 34 4.75 6.64 -6.32
CA SER A 34 4.56 7.55 -7.45
C SER A 34 5.85 7.75 -8.24
N SER A 35 6.97 7.95 -7.55
CA SER A 35 8.29 8.14 -8.16
C SER A 35 8.76 6.87 -8.90
N ALA A 36 8.68 5.71 -8.25
CA ALA A 36 9.14 4.44 -8.81
C ALA A 36 8.29 4.01 -10.02
N LEU A 37 6.96 4.11 -9.91
CA LEU A 37 6.03 3.73 -10.97
C LEU A 37 5.88 4.82 -12.05
N LYS A 38 6.39 6.04 -11.79
CA LYS A 38 6.25 7.23 -12.65
C LYS A 38 4.79 7.56 -12.96
N ILE A 39 3.95 7.57 -11.93
CA ILE A 39 2.51 7.86 -12.04
C ILE A 39 2.13 9.03 -11.14
N PRO A 40 1.09 9.83 -11.49
CA PRO A 40 0.65 10.94 -10.66
C PRO A 40 0.31 10.54 -9.22
N LEU A 41 0.81 11.33 -8.27
CA LEU A 41 0.38 11.32 -6.88
C LEU A 41 -0.67 12.41 -6.68
N LEU A 42 -1.83 12.02 -6.16
CA LEU A 42 -2.92 12.92 -5.80
C LEU A 42 -3.08 12.88 -4.29
N ASP A 43 -2.48 13.86 -3.60
CA ASP A 43 -2.59 14.02 -2.15
C ASP A 43 -3.80 14.91 -1.83
N LYS A 44 -4.76 14.36 -1.08
CA LYS A 44 -5.93 15.13 -0.63
C LYS A 44 -5.54 16.32 0.24
N ASP A 45 -4.44 16.20 0.97
CA ASP A 45 -4.02 17.23 1.89
C ASP A 45 -3.38 18.43 1.17
N ASP A 46 -2.84 18.25 -0.04
CA ASP A 46 -2.43 19.38 -0.91
C ASP A 46 -3.62 20.31 -1.17
N VAL A 47 -4.78 19.73 -1.51
CA VAL A 47 -6.00 20.51 -1.75
C VAL A 47 -6.50 21.12 -0.45
N ARG A 48 -6.54 20.34 0.64
CA ARG A 48 -7.06 20.82 1.94
C ARG A 48 -6.20 21.95 2.50
N ASP A 49 -4.90 21.92 2.30
CA ASP A 49 -3.98 22.97 2.75
C ASP A 49 -4.21 24.30 2.01
N CYS A 50 -4.50 24.24 0.70
CA CYS A 50 -4.89 25.42 -0.07
C CYS A 50 -6.20 26.08 0.41
N THR A 51 -7.02 25.40 1.23
CA THR A 51 -8.29 25.96 1.75
C THR A 51 -8.15 26.76 3.04
N LEU A 52 -6.96 26.93 3.61
CA LEU A 52 -6.75 27.62 4.90
C LEU A 52 -7.37 29.03 4.92
N ALA A 53 -7.10 29.83 3.88
CA ALA A 53 -7.62 31.19 3.79
C ALA A 53 -9.16 31.21 3.75
N LEU A 54 -9.80 30.23 3.10
CA LEU A 54 -11.25 30.11 3.07
C LEU A 54 -11.81 29.73 4.44
N GLN A 55 -11.15 28.79 5.13
CA GLN A 55 -11.51 28.40 6.50
C GLN A 55 -11.46 29.60 7.46
N GLN A 56 -10.41 30.43 7.36
CA GLN A 56 -10.20 31.59 8.22
C GLN A 56 -11.09 32.78 7.88
N ARG A 57 -11.54 32.93 6.64
CA ARG A 57 -12.37 34.07 6.21
C ARG A 57 -13.86 33.83 6.30
N HIS A 58 -14.30 32.58 6.12
CA HIS A 58 -15.72 32.27 5.93
C HIS A 58 -16.30 31.27 6.94
N GLN A 59 -15.46 30.68 7.81
CA GLN A 59 -15.88 29.70 8.83
C GLN A 59 -16.93 28.71 8.30
N PRO A 60 -16.65 28.02 7.18
CA PRO A 60 -17.63 27.14 6.56
C PRO A 60 -18.02 26.01 7.51
N PRO A 61 -19.19 25.38 7.31
CA PRO A 61 -19.62 24.23 8.09
C PRO A 61 -18.53 23.15 8.20
N ASP A 62 -18.45 22.52 9.37
CA ASP A 62 -17.47 21.49 9.65
C ASP A 62 -17.50 20.39 8.59
N GLY A 63 -16.31 20.01 8.13
CA GLY A 63 -16.16 18.97 7.11
C GLY A 63 -16.42 19.40 5.67
N LEU A 64 -17.09 20.53 5.40
CA LEU A 64 -17.42 20.96 4.02
C LEU A 64 -16.18 21.05 3.12
N LEU A 65 -15.17 21.80 3.57
CA LEU A 65 -13.93 21.96 2.81
C LEU A 65 -13.08 20.68 2.78
N ASN A 66 -13.23 19.79 3.76
CA ASN A 66 -12.59 18.48 3.73
C ASN A 66 -13.23 17.58 2.67
N ASP A 67 -14.56 17.60 2.57
CA ASP A 67 -15.29 16.82 1.57
C ASP A 67 -15.04 17.37 0.15
N LEU A 68 -14.95 18.70 0.00
CA LEU A 68 -14.49 19.36 -1.23
C LEU A 68 -13.09 18.87 -1.65
N ALA A 69 -12.14 18.75 -0.71
CA ALA A 69 -10.80 18.26 -1.02
C ALA A 69 -10.82 16.83 -1.60
N TYR A 70 -11.68 15.96 -1.07
CA TYR A 70 -11.90 14.63 -1.65
C TYR A 70 -12.54 14.70 -3.06
N ASP A 71 -13.50 15.61 -3.26
CA ASP A 71 -14.15 15.78 -4.56
C ASP A 71 -13.18 16.24 -5.64
N VAL A 72 -12.30 17.20 -5.32
CA VAL A 72 -11.24 17.66 -6.21
C VAL A 72 -10.30 16.51 -6.56
N VAL A 73 -9.78 15.78 -5.57
CA VAL A 73 -8.85 14.67 -5.83
C VAL A 73 -9.49 13.57 -6.68
N PHE A 74 -10.75 13.22 -6.43
CA PHE A 74 -11.42 12.19 -7.23
C PHE A 74 -11.77 12.67 -8.64
N ALA A 75 -12.05 13.96 -8.83
CA ALA A 75 -12.23 14.54 -10.16
C ALA A 75 -10.93 14.52 -10.96
N VAL A 76 -9.80 14.91 -10.34
CA VAL A 76 -8.48 14.83 -10.99
C VAL A 76 -8.11 13.38 -11.29
N ALA A 77 -8.35 12.45 -10.36
CA ALA A 77 -8.15 11.02 -10.60
C ALA A 77 -8.96 10.51 -11.80
N ALA A 78 -10.22 10.93 -11.94
CA ALA A 78 -11.05 10.58 -13.10
C ALA A 78 -10.40 11.03 -14.41
N THR A 79 -9.96 12.29 -14.47
CA THR A 79 -9.26 12.84 -15.64
C THR A 79 -7.97 12.07 -15.96
N GLN A 80 -7.19 11.67 -14.96
CA GLN A 80 -5.99 10.87 -15.21
C GLN A 80 -6.34 9.48 -15.75
N LEU A 81 -7.35 8.83 -15.17
CA LEU A 81 -7.80 7.50 -15.59
C LEU A 81 -8.40 7.52 -17.01
N SER A 82 -9.16 8.56 -17.37
CA SER A 82 -9.68 8.72 -18.74
C SER A 82 -8.59 8.88 -19.78
N ASN A 83 -7.43 9.40 -19.37
CA ASN A 83 -6.21 9.47 -20.19
C ASN A 83 -5.38 8.18 -20.15
N GLY A 84 -5.89 7.10 -19.54
CA GLY A 84 -5.20 5.82 -19.43
C GLY A 84 -4.04 5.80 -18.42
N LEU A 85 -3.95 6.80 -17.54
CA LEU A 85 -2.89 6.88 -16.53
C LEU A 85 -3.33 6.20 -15.24
N SER A 86 -2.41 5.44 -14.63
CA SER A 86 -2.58 4.98 -13.24
C SER A 86 -2.37 6.13 -12.27
N VAL A 87 -2.90 6.04 -11.06
CA VAL A 87 -2.77 7.10 -10.04
C VAL A 87 -2.54 6.53 -8.65
N VAL A 88 -1.75 7.23 -7.84
CA VAL A 88 -1.73 7.05 -6.38
C VAL A 88 -2.64 8.11 -5.77
N VAL A 89 -3.60 7.68 -4.95
CA VAL A 89 -4.47 8.58 -4.19
C VAL A 89 -4.07 8.50 -2.72
N ASP A 90 -3.39 9.53 -2.22
CA ASP A 90 -3.05 9.62 -0.80
C ASP A 90 -4.19 10.27 -0.02
N SER A 91 -4.82 9.46 0.82
CA SER A 91 -5.82 9.92 1.77
C SER A 91 -5.82 8.98 2.99
N PRO A 92 -6.37 9.41 4.13
CA PRO A 92 -6.56 8.51 5.27
C PRO A 92 -7.44 7.30 4.95
N LEU A 93 -8.33 7.43 3.97
CA LEU A 93 -9.37 6.46 3.61
C LEU A 93 -10.16 5.97 4.83
N SER A 94 -10.45 6.88 5.77
CA SER A 94 -11.05 6.58 7.07
C SER A 94 -12.50 6.06 7.02
N ARG A 95 -13.20 6.23 5.88
CA ARG A 95 -14.62 5.87 5.73
C ARG A 95 -14.81 4.96 4.53
N ARG A 96 -15.61 3.90 4.69
CA ARG A 96 -15.97 2.95 3.61
C ARG A 96 -16.52 3.67 2.36
N ALA A 97 -17.34 4.70 2.54
CA ALA A 97 -17.89 5.49 1.43
C ALA A 97 -16.82 6.10 0.51
N ARG A 98 -15.62 6.43 1.04
CA ARG A 98 -14.50 6.95 0.24
C ARG A 98 -13.86 5.84 -0.60
N LEU A 99 -13.71 4.64 -0.04
CA LEU A 99 -13.31 3.46 -0.81
C LEU A 99 -14.33 3.14 -1.90
N ASP A 100 -15.62 3.08 -1.57
CA ASP A 100 -16.66 2.74 -2.54
C ASP A 100 -16.67 3.70 -3.73
N ARG A 101 -16.40 4.99 -3.48
CA ARG A 101 -16.28 5.98 -4.55
C ARG A 101 -15.04 5.75 -5.42
N LEU A 102 -13.90 5.38 -4.85
CA LEU A 102 -12.71 4.99 -5.62
C LEU A 102 -12.94 3.70 -6.42
N VAL A 103 -13.63 2.70 -5.85
CA VAL A 103 -14.00 1.46 -6.54
C VAL A 103 -14.88 1.76 -7.75
N ARG A 104 -15.93 2.59 -7.57
CA ARG A 104 -16.78 3.02 -8.69
C ARG A 104 -15.98 3.79 -9.74
N LEU A 105 -15.10 4.70 -9.31
CA LEU A 105 -14.26 5.49 -10.21
C LEU A 105 -13.32 4.60 -11.04
N ALA A 106 -12.65 3.64 -10.41
CA ALA A 106 -11.78 2.70 -11.11
C ALA A 106 -12.59 1.86 -12.11
N SER A 107 -13.72 1.31 -11.67
CA SER A 107 -14.60 0.48 -12.50
C SER A 107 -15.13 1.23 -13.72
N SER A 108 -15.55 2.49 -13.57
CA SER A 108 -16.08 3.30 -14.68
C SER A 108 -15.04 3.67 -15.74
N HIS A 109 -13.75 3.55 -15.44
CA HIS A 109 -12.64 3.82 -16.36
C HIS A 109 -11.90 2.54 -16.78
N GLY A 110 -12.47 1.35 -16.50
CA GLY A 110 -11.82 0.08 -16.79
C GLY A 110 -10.50 -0.13 -16.05
N ALA A 111 -10.28 0.58 -14.94
CA ALA A 111 -9.09 0.51 -14.14
C ALA A 111 -9.23 -0.51 -13.01
N ARG A 112 -8.09 -1.06 -12.58
CA ARG A 112 -8.01 -1.88 -11.36
C ARG A 112 -7.88 -0.98 -10.13
N ILE A 113 -8.11 -1.53 -8.95
CA ILE A 113 -7.91 -0.84 -7.68
C ILE A 113 -7.16 -1.74 -6.70
N ALA A 114 -6.25 -1.14 -5.94
CA ALA A 114 -5.52 -1.79 -4.86
C ALA A 114 -5.44 -0.84 -3.66
N VAL A 115 -5.49 -1.39 -2.44
CA VAL A 115 -5.31 -0.63 -1.20
C VAL A 115 -3.94 -0.93 -0.61
N VAL A 116 -3.17 0.12 -0.32
CA VAL A 116 -1.92 0.03 0.45
C VAL A 116 -2.15 0.71 1.78
N GLU A 117 -2.20 -0.09 2.85
CA GLU A 117 -2.51 0.38 4.19
C GLU A 117 -1.24 0.49 5.04
N CYS A 118 -0.92 1.70 5.48
CA CYS A 118 0.16 1.92 6.42
C CYS A 118 -0.37 1.82 7.85
N ARG A 119 -0.03 0.72 8.52
CA ARG A 119 -0.41 0.43 9.91
C ARG A 119 0.85 0.37 10.77
N PRO A 120 1.03 1.30 11.72
CA PRO A 120 2.23 1.31 12.56
C PRO A 120 2.23 0.10 13.49
N GLY A 121 3.36 -0.60 13.58
CA GLY A 121 3.58 -1.68 14.55
C GLY A 121 4.22 -1.22 15.86
N ASP A 122 4.86 -0.04 15.87
CA ASP A 122 5.47 0.61 17.03
C ASP A 122 4.80 1.97 17.29
N GLU A 123 4.06 2.06 18.40
CA GLU A 123 3.36 3.27 18.82
C GLU A 123 4.32 4.39 19.25
N ALA A 124 5.44 4.05 19.90
CA ALA A 124 6.40 5.04 20.37
C ALA A 124 7.06 5.75 19.17
N GLU A 125 7.42 4.97 18.14
CA GLU A 125 7.95 5.54 16.89
C GLU A 125 6.88 6.34 16.13
N TRP A 126 5.63 5.86 16.12
CA TRP A 126 4.52 6.62 15.51
C TRP A 126 4.31 7.96 16.22
N ARG A 127 4.28 7.98 17.56
CA ARG A 127 4.20 9.19 18.38
C ARG A 127 5.35 10.13 18.07
N ARG A 128 6.59 9.65 18.11
CA ARG A 128 7.79 10.45 17.81
C ARG A 128 7.69 11.11 16.43
N ARG A 129 7.29 10.36 15.39
CA ARG A 129 7.14 10.88 14.02
C ARG A 129 6.03 11.89 13.87
N LEU A 130 4.91 11.69 14.56
CA LEU A 130 3.78 12.62 14.54
C LEU A 130 4.21 13.96 15.14
N GLU A 131 4.84 13.93 16.31
CA GLU A 131 5.20 15.14 17.06
C GLU A 131 6.41 15.87 16.46
N ALA A 132 7.34 15.15 15.84
CA ALA A 132 8.45 15.76 15.09
C ALA A 132 7.99 16.56 13.86
N ARG A 133 6.75 16.35 13.37
CA ARG A 133 6.19 17.06 12.21
C ARG A 133 5.49 18.37 12.58
N ARG A 134 5.51 18.80 13.84
CA ARG A 134 4.76 19.98 14.32
C ARG A 134 4.95 21.25 13.49
N ASP A 135 6.18 21.53 13.05
CA ASP A 135 6.49 22.79 12.35
C ASP A 135 6.34 22.71 10.82
N ALA A 136 6.36 21.50 10.25
CA ALA A 136 6.14 21.24 8.82
C ALA A 136 4.75 20.61 8.55
N GLY A 137 3.92 20.58 9.59
CA GLY A 137 2.64 19.90 9.61
C GLY A 137 1.55 20.73 8.95
N SER A 138 0.64 20.04 8.29
CA SER A 138 -0.56 20.64 7.72
C SER A 138 -1.49 21.13 8.84
N TRP A 139 -2.04 22.34 8.70
CA TRP A 139 -2.81 23.07 9.73
C TRP A 139 -4.05 22.34 10.27
N HIS A 140 -4.55 21.36 9.51
CA HIS A 140 -5.77 20.62 9.83
C HIS A 140 -5.49 19.18 10.33
N LYS A 141 -4.21 18.84 10.56
CA LYS A 141 -3.79 17.52 11.06
C LYS A 141 -3.49 17.57 12.56
N PRO A 142 -3.61 16.43 13.27
CA PRO A 142 -3.14 16.31 14.64
C PRO A 142 -1.67 16.70 14.76
N ALA A 143 -1.38 17.66 15.64
CA ALA A 143 -0.01 18.13 15.92
C ALA A 143 0.60 17.46 17.16
N THR A 144 -0.22 16.81 17.98
CA THR A 144 0.22 16.06 19.16
C THR A 144 -0.37 14.67 19.16
N TRP A 145 0.24 13.78 19.94
CA TRP A 145 -0.36 12.47 20.20
C TRP A 145 -1.77 12.58 20.77
N ARG A 146 -1.99 13.52 21.69
CA ARG A 146 -3.30 13.74 22.30
C ARG A 146 -4.37 14.16 21.29
N ASP A 147 -4.01 14.97 20.30
CA ASP A 147 -4.93 15.34 19.21
C ASP A 147 -5.26 14.13 18.33
N LEU A 148 -4.29 13.24 18.13
CA LEU A 148 -4.50 12.00 17.40
C LEU A 148 -5.41 11.04 18.18
N GLU A 149 -5.22 10.87 19.49
CA GLU A 149 -6.10 10.07 20.34
C GLU A 149 -7.56 10.54 20.23
N ARG A 150 -7.80 11.85 20.36
CA ARG A 150 -9.14 12.44 20.15
C ARG A 150 -9.71 12.16 18.77
N LEU A 151 -8.88 12.21 17.73
CA LEU A 151 -9.30 11.89 16.36
C LEU A 151 -9.70 10.41 16.23
N LEU A 152 -8.93 9.50 16.83
CA LEU A 152 -9.20 8.07 16.83
C LEU A 152 -10.48 7.73 17.62
N GLU A 153 -10.67 8.37 18.77
CA GLU A 153 -11.90 8.28 19.55
C GLU A 153 -13.12 8.77 18.74
N ALA A 154 -13.00 9.92 18.08
CA ALA A 154 -14.06 10.46 17.22
C ALA A 154 -14.38 9.56 16.02
N TYR A 155 -13.41 8.78 15.53
CA TYR A 155 -13.66 7.77 14.51
C TYR A 155 -14.42 6.56 15.06
N GLY A 156 -14.34 6.24 16.34
CA GLY A 156 -15.12 5.17 16.96
C GLY A 156 -14.97 3.82 16.24
N GLY A 157 -13.79 3.53 15.70
CA GLY A 157 -13.52 2.30 14.95
C GLY A 157 -14.05 2.28 13.51
N CYS A 158 -14.67 3.34 13.00
CA CYS A 158 -15.21 3.40 11.63
C CYS A 158 -14.15 3.23 10.51
N THR A 159 -12.87 3.26 10.87
CA THR A 159 -11.73 3.03 9.98
C THR A 159 -11.46 1.55 9.71
N GLU A 160 -11.92 0.66 10.60
CA GLU A 160 -11.90 -0.79 10.43
C GLU A 160 -13.19 -1.21 9.73
N TYR A 161 -13.14 -1.22 8.39
CA TYR A 161 -14.24 -1.69 7.56
C TYR A 161 -13.73 -2.72 6.57
N ASP A 162 -14.61 -3.65 6.17
CA ASP A 162 -14.32 -4.62 5.12
C ASP A 162 -14.06 -3.89 3.80
N LEU A 163 -13.03 -4.31 3.05
CA LEU A 163 -12.66 -3.74 1.76
C LEU A 163 -13.45 -4.35 0.60
N GLY A 164 -14.36 -5.29 0.86
CA GLY A 164 -15.28 -5.82 -0.16
C GLY A 164 -14.55 -6.57 -1.28
N GLY A 165 -13.46 -7.27 -0.95
CA GLY A 165 -12.65 -8.02 -1.91
C GLY A 165 -11.62 -7.20 -2.69
N VAL A 166 -11.54 -5.88 -2.46
CA VAL A 166 -10.44 -5.07 -3.01
C VAL A 166 -9.10 -5.59 -2.46
N PRO A 167 -8.11 -5.89 -3.33
CA PRO A 167 -6.79 -6.33 -2.89
C PRO A 167 -6.17 -5.33 -1.91
N ARG A 168 -5.58 -5.82 -0.82
CA ARG A 168 -4.96 -5.02 0.24
C ARG A 168 -3.57 -5.53 0.56
N LEU A 169 -2.61 -4.62 0.66
CA LEU A 169 -1.33 -4.83 1.32
C LEU A 169 -1.30 -4.01 2.60
N VAL A 170 -0.97 -4.64 3.73
CA VAL A 170 -0.70 -3.93 4.99
C VAL A 170 0.80 -3.79 5.15
N VAL A 171 1.27 -2.58 5.41
CA VAL A 171 2.67 -2.23 5.54
C VAL A 171 2.90 -1.60 6.91
N ASP A 172 3.82 -2.20 7.66
CA ASP A 172 4.36 -1.59 8.88
C ASP A 172 5.52 -0.66 8.51
N THR A 173 5.26 0.64 8.55
CA THR A 173 6.23 1.68 8.22
C THR A 173 7.13 2.06 9.40
N THR A 174 6.90 1.50 10.59
CA THR A 174 7.70 1.77 11.80
C THR A 174 8.88 0.82 11.94
N ARG A 175 8.84 -0.33 11.25
CA ARG A 175 9.94 -1.29 11.19
C ARG A 175 11.06 -0.80 10.26
N GLY A 176 12.32 -0.86 10.73
CA GLY A 176 13.50 -0.91 9.85
C GLY A 176 14.32 0.37 9.62
N GLY A 177 14.17 1.43 10.44
CA GLY A 177 14.94 2.67 10.27
C GLY A 177 14.79 3.29 8.87
N ASP A 178 15.80 4.01 8.37
CA ASP A 178 15.77 4.67 7.04
C ASP A 178 15.58 3.68 5.88
N GLY A 179 15.98 2.42 6.04
CA GLY A 179 15.78 1.35 5.05
C GLY A 179 14.37 0.77 4.99
N GLY A 180 13.56 0.97 6.05
CA GLY A 180 12.21 0.42 6.14
C GLY A 180 11.24 0.98 5.09
N ALA A 181 11.38 2.27 4.75
CA ALA A 181 10.55 2.92 3.74
C ALA A 181 10.82 2.38 2.32
N ALA A 182 12.08 2.07 2.00
CA ALA A 182 12.46 1.52 0.70
C ALA A 182 11.96 0.07 0.54
N ALA A 183 12.10 -0.76 1.58
CA ALA A 183 11.56 -2.12 1.56
C ALA A 183 10.02 -2.14 1.45
N ALA A 184 9.35 -1.23 2.16
CA ALA A 184 7.91 -1.01 2.06
C ALA A 184 7.48 -0.61 0.64
N ALA A 185 8.22 0.29 -0.01
CA ALA A 185 7.95 0.70 -1.38
C ALA A 185 8.11 -0.47 -2.36
N ALA A 186 9.21 -1.22 -2.27
CA ALA A 186 9.44 -2.38 -3.13
C ALA A 186 8.33 -3.46 -3.00
N ALA A 187 7.92 -3.77 -1.77
CA ALA A 187 6.82 -4.71 -1.53
C ALA A 187 5.49 -4.20 -2.09
N ALA A 188 5.21 -2.89 -1.95
CA ALA A 188 4.02 -2.27 -2.50
C ALA A 188 4.05 -2.24 -4.04
N GLU A 189 5.20 -2.00 -4.67
CA GLU A 189 5.36 -2.08 -6.13
C GLU A 189 5.09 -3.48 -6.67
N GLU A 190 5.65 -4.52 -6.03
CA GLU A 190 5.41 -5.91 -6.42
C GLU A 190 3.93 -6.28 -6.29
N PHE A 191 3.30 -5.92 -5.17
CA PHE A 191 1.87 -6.11 -4.95
C PHE A 191 1.03 -5.40 -6.02
N VAL A 192 1.33 -4.13 -6.31
CA VAL A 192 0.64 -3.34 -7.34
C VAL A 192 0.81 -3.98 -8.71
N ALA A 193 2.01 -4.47 -9.05
CA ALA A 193 2.27 -5.16 -10.30
C ALA A 193 1.48 -6.47 -10.42
N ALA A 194 1.35 -7.23 -9.32
CA ALA A 194 0.53 -8.44 -9.27
C ALA A 194 -0.96 -8.15 -9.50
N VAL A 195 -1.51 -7.15 -8.79
CA VAL A 195 -2.90 -6.71 -8.99
C VAL A 195 -3.11 -6.21 -10.41
N ARG A 196 -2.19 -5.38 -10.92
CA ARG A 196 -2.27 -4.84 -12.29
C ARG A 196 -2.21 -5.94 -13.34
N GLY A 197 -1.49 -7.03 -13.09
CA GLY A 197 -1.40 -8.21 -13.98
C GLY A 197 -2.60 -9.15 -13.90
N GLY A 198 -3.59 -8.90 -13.04
CA GLY A 198 -4.73 -9.80 -12.85
C GLY A 198 -4.37 -11.13 -12.17
N ARG A 199 -3.18 -11.21 -11.53
CA ARG A 199 -2.83 -12.36 -10.70
C ARG A 199 -3.71 -12.29 -9.44
N VAL A 200 -4.70 -13.16 -9.37
CA VAL A 200 -5.48 -13.37 -8.16
C VAL A 200 -4.52 -13.96 -7.13
N MET A 201 -4.07 -13.15 -6.17
CA MET A 201 -3.54 -13.70 -4.93
C MET A 201 -4.69 -14.48 -4.31
N LYS A 202 -4.65 -15.82 -4.37
CA LYS A 202 -5.50 -16.67 -3.54
C LYS A 202 -5.40 -16.12 -2.11
N ARG A 203 -6.51 -16.13 -1.35
CA ARG A 203 -6.56 -15.77 0.08
C ARG A 203 -5.56 -16.64 0.88
N ALA A 204 -4.26 -16.44 0.73
CA ALA A 204 -3.31 -16.62 1.80
C ALA A 204 -3.60 -15.48 2.77
N SER A 205 -3.57 -15.76 4.06
CA SER A 205 -3.87 -14.78 5.07
C SER A 205 -3.07 -13.50 4.79
N ALA A 206 -3.76 -12.40 4.47
CA ALA A 206 -3.15 -11.07 4.34
C ALA A 206 -2.64 -10.55 5.71
N SER A 207 -2.63 -11.42 6.72
CA SER A 207 -2.07 -11.24 8.05
C SER A 207 -0.57 -11.60 8.12
N GLU A 208 0.03 -12.18 7.08
CA GLU A 208 1.40 -12.74 7.16
C GLU A 208 2.41 -12.18 6.15
N TYR A 209 2.20 -10.99 5.57
CA TYR A 209 3.31 -10.18 5.09
C TYR A 209 3.94 -9.38 6.25
N LEU A 210 4.36 -10.11 7.29
CA LEU A 210 5.35 -9.63 8.24
C LEU A 210 6.70 -9.86 7.59
N VAL A 211 7.38 -8.79 7.18
CA VAL A 211 8.80 -8.84 6.85
C VAL A 211 9.53 -9.47 8.05
N GLY A 212 10.02 -10.70 7.85
CA GLY A 212 10.83 -11.44 8.81
C GLY A 212 10.05 -12.27 9.85
N ARG A 213 9.50 -13.41 9.45
CA ARG A 213 9.41 -14.58 10.36
C ARG A 213 10.34 -15.68 9.84
N ARG A 214 11.40 -15.99 10.59
CA ARG A 214 11.99 -17.34 10.52
C ARG A 214 10.94 -18.27 11.12
N HIS A 215 10.21 -18.99 10.27
CA HIS A 215 9.49 -20.17 10.73
C HIS A 215 10.53 -21.28 10.91
N GLU A 216 10.83 -21.61 12.15
CA GLU A 216 11.59 -22.80 12.51
C GLU A 216 10.71 -24.01 12.19
N TRP A 217 10.85 -24.55 10.97
CA TRP A 217 10.18 -25.79 10.58
C TRP A 217 10.95 -26.96 11.18
N ARG A 218 10.37 -27.55 12.23
CA ARG A 218 10.91 -28.75 12.88
C ARG A 218 10.71 -29.94 11.94
N LEU A 219 11.80 -30.44 11.34
CA LEU A 219 11.82 -31.67 10.55
C LEU A 219 11.32 -32.86 11.40
N ARG A 220 10.67 -33.84 10.76
CA ARG A 220 10.34 -35.11 11.42
C ARG A 220 11.65 -35.77 11.90
N PRO A 221 11.64 -36.49 13.04
CA PRO A 221 12.88 -36.93 13.70
C PRO A 221 13.77 -37.90 12.91
N SER A 222 13.36 -38.39 11.73
CA SER A 222 14.08 -39.42 10.97
C SER A 222 15.14 -38.90 9.98
N ASP A 223 15.16 -37.60 9.65
CA ASP A 223 16.02 -37.07 8.58
C ASP A 223 16.97 -35.96 9.08
N ARG A 224 17.58 -36.15 10.26
CA ARG A 224 18.70 -35.30 10.68
C ARG A 224 20.00 -35.84 10.10
N ASP A 225 20.45 -35.22 9.03
CA ASP A 225 21.88 -35.20 8.69
C ASP A 225 22.34 -33.74 8.61
N GLU A 226 23.35 -33.39 9.39
CA GLU A 226 23.68 -32.01 9.81
C GLU A 226 24.38 -31.15 8.74
N SER A 227 24.30 -31.50 7.45
CA SER A 227 25.08 -30.80 6.40
C SER A 227 24.35 -30.47 5.10
N SER A 228 23.02 -30.55 5.04
CA SER A 228 22.27 -30.22 3.81
C SER A 228 21.75 -28.78 3.80
N THR A 229 22.22 -27.95 2.84
CA THR A 229 21.63 -26.63 2.55
C THR A 229 20.59 -26.79 1.45
N ALA A 230 19.31 -26.57 1.76
CA ALA A 230 18.23 -26.56 0.78
C ALA A 230 18.02 -25.15 0.22
N VAL A 231 18.13 -24.99 -1.10
CA VAL A 231 17.79 -23.74 -1.80
C VAL A 231 16.47 -23.94 -2.53
N ILE A 232 15.45 -23.14 -2.16
CA ILE A 232 14.14 -23.18 -2.79
C ILE A 232 14.06 -22.04 -3.80
N ILE A 233 13.95 -22.39 -5.09
CA ILE A 233 13.77 -21.42 -6.17
C ILE A 233 12.28 -21.47 -6.60
N PRO A 234 11.51 -20.38 -6.48
CA PRO A 234 10.12 -20.36 -6.91
C PRO A 234 10.02 -20.40 -8.45
N GLY A 235 9.34 -21.42 -8.98
CA GLY A 235 9.00 -21.54 -10.40
C GLY A 235 7.53 -21.20 -10.69
N PRO A 236 7.15 -20.96 -11.95
CA PRO A 236 5.76 -20.72 -12.31
C PRO A 236 4.93 -22.03 -12.23
N ARG A 237 3.74 -21.94 -11.60
CA ARG A 237 2.72 -23.01 -11.38
C ARG A 237 3.01 -23.99 -10.22
N ASP A 238 3.19 -23.47 -9.01
CA ASP A 238 3.26 -24.26 -7.76
C ASP A 238 4.31 -25.40 -7.78
N CYS A 239 5.36 -25.26 -8.61
CA CYS A 239 6.47 -26.20 -8.69
C CYS A 239 7.66 -25.68 -7.88
N PHE A 240 8.08 -26.47 -6.89
CA PHE A 240 9.27 -26.20 -6.10
C PHE A 240 10.41 -27.09 -6.58
N ILE A 241 11.53 -26.49 -6.97
CA ILE A 241 12.74 -27.24 -7.29
C ILE A 241 13.52 -27.42 -5.99
N PHE A 242 13.62 -28.66 -5.53
CA PHE A 242 14.57 -29.04 -4.48
C PHE A 242 15.93 -29.29 -5.11
N ILE A 243 16.94 -28.56 -4.68
CA ILE A 243 18.33 -28.85 -5.01
C ILE A 243 19.00 -29.32 -3.73
N ASN A 244 19.26 -30.63 -3.61
CA ASN A 244 20.08 -31.17 -2.55
C ASN A 244 21.54 -31.21 -3.05
N GLN A 245 22.42 -30.42 -2.45
CA GLN A 245 23.86 -30.44 -2.74
C GLN A 245 24.54 -31.45 -1.82
N CYS A 246 24.39 -32.74 -2.13
CA CYS A 246 25.29 -33.77 -1.62
C CYS A 246 26.18 -34.24 -2.78
N LYS A 247 27.46 -34.47 -2.48
CA LYS A 247 28.48 -34.84 -3.47
C LYS A 247 27.98 -36.00 -4.35
N CYS A 248 27.79 -35.71 -5.64
CA CYS A 248 27.68 -36.61 -6.79
C CYS A 248 26.31 -36.92 -7.43
N GLU A 249 25.15 -36.45 -6.95
CA GLU A 249 23.88 -36.63 -7.72
C GLU A 249 22.92 -35.43 -7.59
N ILE A 250 22.38 -34.97 -8.73
CA ILE A 250 21.29 -33.98 -8.78
C ILE A 250 19.99 -34.76 -8.96
N THR A 251 19.17 -34.81 -7.91
CA THR A 251 17.81 -35.38 -8.01
C THR A 251 16.80 -34.25 -8.15
N VAL A 252 16.09 -34.20 -9.29
CA VAL A 252 15.00 -33.23 -9.53
C VAL A 252 13.67 -33.92 -9.23
N GLY A 253 13.05 -33.59 -8.10
CA GLY A 253 11.69 -34.04 -7.77
C GLY A 253 10.67 -32.96 -8.12
N VAL A 254 9.65 -33.30 -8.92
CA VAL A 254 8.49 -32.44 -9.17
C VAL A 254 7.35 -32.91 -8.27
N CYS A 255 6.92 -32.07 -7.34
CA CYS A 255 5.72 -32.33 -6.54
C CYS A 255 4.55 -31.56 -7.16
N ILE A 256 3.55 -32.27 -7.68
CA ILE A 256 2.32 -31.69 -8.23
C ILE A 256 1.25 -31.81 -7.14
N CYS A 257 0.74 -30.68 -6.64
CA CYS A 257 -0.49 -30.62 -5.84
C CYS A 257 -1.67 -30.24 -6.72
#